data_AF-A0A414PFZ7-F1
#
_entry.id   AF-A0A414PFZ7-F1
#
_cell.length_a   1.000
_cell.length_b   1.000
_cell.length_c   1.000
_cell.angle_alpha   90.00
_cell.angle_beta   90.00
_cell.angle_gamma   90.00
#
_symmetry.space_group_name_H-M   'P 1'
#
loop_
_entity.id
_entity.type
_entity.pdbx_description
1 polymer ?
#
loop_
_entity_poly.entity_id
_entity_poly.type
_entity_poly.pdbx_seq_one_letter_code
_entity_poly.pdbx_strand_id
1 'polypeptide(L)'
;PPRPYTEATLLRAMETAGKLVDNDELRDALKENGIGRPSTRAAIIETLFKRNYIRKEKKNLIATPTGVELIQIIHEELLKSAELTGIWEKKLREIEKRTYNAGQFLEELKQMVSEIVMSVLSDNSNRHITIQAPVPEKGKGEKAAAASDKPKKEPKKRAPRKSATKKTEQAAAEKQPADALIGQPCPLCGKGTVIKGKTAYGCSEWKSGCTFRKPFE
;
A
#
# COMPACT_ATOMS: atom_id res chain seq x y z
N PRO A 1 5.10 11.59 -14.95
CA PRO A 1 5.09 10.13 -14.69
C PRO A 1 3.67 9.57 -14.90
N PRO A 2 3.53 8.33 -15.40
CA PRO A 2 2.23 7.70 -15.60
C PRO A 2 1.48 7.52 -14.27
N ARG A 3 0.14 7.51 -14.34
CA ARG A 3 -0.70 7.34 -13.16
C ARG A 3 -0.62 5.89 -12.67
N PRO A 4 -0.54 5.63 -11.35
CA PRO A 4 -0.63 4.28 -10.82
C PRO A 4 -1.95 3.62 -11.21
N TYR A 5 -1.94 2.29 -11.34
CA TYR A 5 -3.15 1.52 -11.56
C TYR A 5 -4.06 1.56 -10.34
N THR A 6 -5.37 1.66 -10.55
CA THR A 6 -6.40 1.15 -9.64
C THR A 6 -6.80 -0.26 -10.06
N GLU A 7 -7.55 -0.97 -9.23
CA GLU A 7 -8.09 -2.30 -9.57
C GLU A 7 -8.87 -2.31 -10.89
N ALA A 8 -9.76 -1.34 -11.10
CA ALA A 8 -10.52 -1.21 -12.34
C ALA A 8 -9.61 -0.94 -13.56
N THR A 9 -8.59 -0.09 -13.41
CA THR A 9 -7.67 0.17 -14.52
C THR A 9 -6.72 -1.00 -14.78
N LEU A 10 -6.38 -1.79 -13.75
CA LEU A 10 -5.56 -2.99 -13.90
C LEU A 10 -6.37 -4.08 -14.61
N LEU A 11 -7.63 -4.29 -14.24
CA LEU A 11 -8.54 -5.19 -14.97
C LEU A 11 -8.63 -4.82 -16.45
N ARG A 12 -8.81 -3.53 -16.75
CA ARG A 12 -8.82 -3.02 -18.13
C ARG A 12 -7.46 -3.18 -18.83
N ALA A 13 -6.36 -3.06 -18.11
CA ALA A 13 -5.03 -3.31 -18.66
C ALA A 13 -4.83 -4.80 -18.98
N MET A 14 -5.32 -5.71 -18.15
CA MET A 14 -5.31 -7.16 -18.42
C MET A 14 -6.14 -7.49 -19.67
N GLU A 15 -7.30 -6.87 -19.84
CA GLU A 15 -8.14 -7.00 -21.05
C GLU A 15 -7.43 -6.54 -22.32
N THR A 16 -6.68 -5.46 -22.22
CA THR A 16 -6.06 -4.80 -23.38
C THR A 16 -4.55 -5.01 -23.43
N ALA A 17 -4.05 -6.07 -22.79
CA ALA A 17 -2.62 -6.37 -22.67
C ALA A 17 -1.92 -6.47 -24.04
N GLY A 18 -2.64 -6.91 -25.08
CA GLY A 18 -2.13 -6.94 -26.46
C GLY A 18 -1.68 -5.58 -27.01
N LYS A 19 -2.11 -4.44 -26.42
CA LYS A 19 -1.61 -3.11 -26.81
C LYS A 19 -0.11 -2.94 -26.55
N LEU A 20 0.42 -3.66 -25.57
CA LEU A 20 1.83 -3.60 -25.17
C LEU A 20 2.71 -4.58 -25.98
N VAL A 21 2.09 -5.39 -26.85
CA VAL A 21 2.79 -6.33 -27.73
C VAL A 21 3.02 -5.65 -29.07
N ASP A 22 4.24 -5.67 -29.59
CA ASP A 22 4.56 -5.00 -30.86
C ASP A 22 4.13 -5.82 -32.07
N ASN A 23 4.25 -7.14 -31.99
CA ASN A 23 3.87 -8.05 -33.08
C ASN A 23 2.35 -8.09 -33.27
N ASP A 24 1.88 -7.75 -34.48
CA ASP A 24 0.45 -7.66 -34.79
C ASP A 24 -0.28 -9.01 -34.73
N GLU A 25 0.37 -10.12 -35.07
CA GLU A 25 -0.24 -11.46 -34.95
C GLU A 25 -0.46 -11.83 -33.49
N LEU A 26 0.50 -11.54 -32.61
CA LEU A 26 0.40 -11.80 -31.17
C LEU A 26 -0.58 -10.84 -30.49
N ARG A 27 -0.64 -9.58 -30.96
CA ARG A 27 -1.67 -8.61 -30.55
C ARG A 27 -3.06 -9.15 -30.87
N ASP A 28 -3.25 -9.71 -32.05
CA ASP A 28 -4.50 -10.35 -32.48
C ASP A 28 -4.80 -11.62 -31.69
N ALA A 29 -3.77 -12.34 -31.27
CA ALA A 29 -3.89 -13.43 -30.30
C ALA A 29 -4.43 -12.99 -28.92
N LEU A 30 -4.32 -11.72 -28.58
CA LEU A 30 -4.76 -11.17 -27.30
C LEU A 30 -6.02 -10.31 -27.39
N LYS A 31 -6.59 -10.07 -28.59
CA LYS A 31 -7.72 -9.15 -28.78
C LYS A 31 -8.98 -9.52 -28.00
N GLU A 32 -9.32 -10.80 -27.90
CA GLU A 32 -10.57 -11.23 -27.26
C GLU A 32 -10.47 -11.34 -25.74
N ASN A 33 -9.38 -11.92 -25.24
CA ASN A 33 -9.26 -12.26 -23.81
C ASN A 33 -8.12 -11.54 -23.10
N GLY A 34 -7.20 -10.87 -23.80
CA GLY A 34 -6.00 -10.30 -23.18
C GLY A 34 -5.29 -11.34 -22.30
N ILE A 35 -4.91 -10.95 -21.09
CA ILE A 35 -4.38 -11.87 -20.09
C ILE A 35 -5.51 -12.38 -19.17
N GLY A 36 -5.75 -13.69 -19.25
CA GLY A 36 -6.76 -14.39 -18.44
C GLY A 36 -8.20 -14.12 -18.86
N ARG A 37 -9.14 -14.93 -18.37
CA ARG A 37 -10.58 -14.79 -18.68
C ARG A 37 -11.29 -13.83 -17.73
N PRO A 38 -12.41 -13.19 -18.13
CA PRO A 38 -13.19 -12.32 -17.24
C PRO A 38 -13.51 -12.97 -15.88
N SER A 39 -13.78 -14.29 -15.86
CA SER A 39 -14.06 -15.06 -14.65
C SER A 39 -12.85 -15.28 -13.73
N THR A 40 -11.62 -15.15 -14.22
CA THR A 40 -10.40 -15.47 -13.47
C THR A 40 -9.59 -14.24 -13.05
N ARG A 41 -9.79 -13.08 -13.68
CA ARG A 41 -8.96 -11.89 -13.43
C ARG A 41 -9.03 -11.38 -12.00
N ALA A 42 -10.22 -11.34 -11.41
CA ALA A 42 -10.40 -10.92 -10.02
C ALA A 42 -9.60 -11.84 -9.06
N ALA A 43 -9.67 -13.15 -9.27
CA ALA A 43 -8.94 -14.13 -8.46
C ALA A 43 -7.41 -14.00 -8.61
N ILE A 44 -6.92 -13.64 -9.80
CA ILE A 44 -5.49 -13.35 -10.02
C ILE A 44 -5.08 -12.13 -9.18
N ILE A 45 -5.82 -11.03 -9.25
CA ILE A 45 -5.53 -9.81 -8.49
C ILE A 45 -5.57 -10.09 -6.97
N GLU A 46 -6.57 -10.82 -6.49
CA GLU A 46 -6.62 -11.26 -5.08
C GLU A 46 -5.39 -12.07 -4.68
N THR A 47 -4.89 -12.94 -5.56
CA THR A 47 -3.70 -13.76 -5.28
C THR A 47 -2.46 -12.88 -5.15
N LEU A 48 -2.34 -11.82 -5.96
CA LEU A 48 -1.24 -10.85 -5.84
C LEU A 48 -1.27 -10.11 -4.49
N PHE A 49 -2.46 -9.80 -3.97
CA PHE A 49 -2.63 -9.26 -2.62
C PHE A 49 -2.28 -10.28 -1.53
N LYS A 50 -2.83 -11.50 -1.62
CA LYS A 50 -2.60 -12.57 -0.63
C LYS A 50 -1.11 -12.92 -0.49
N ARG A 51 -0.36 -12.84 -1.59
CA ARG A 51 1.10 -13.08 -1.62
C ARG A 51 1.95 -11.84 -1.29
N ASN A 52 1.31 -10.71 -0.96
CA ASN A 52 1.97 -9.45 -0.63
C ASN A 52 2.89 -8.92 -1.75
N TYR A 53 2.55 -9.15 -3.03
CA TYR A 53 3.29 -8.59 -4.18
C TYR A 53 2.81 -7.18 -4.53
N ILE A 54 1.55 -6.89 -4.25
CA ILE A 54 0.95 -5.57 -4.41
C ILE A 54 0.22 -5.18 -3.12
N ARG A 55 0.09 -3.88 -2.89
CA ARG A 55 -0.69 -3.31 -1.79
C ARG A 55 -1.56 -2.16 -2.28
N LYS A 56 -2.62 -1.87 -1.52
CA LYS A 56 -3.53 -0.77 -1.84
C LYS A 56 -3.14 0.46 -1.04
N GLU A 57 -2.87 1.55 -1.75
CA GLU A 57 -2.65 2.87 -1.16
C GLU A 57 -3.79 3.78 -1.61
N LYS A 58 -4.77 3.96 -0.71
CA LYS A 58 -6.05 4.63 -1.00
C LYS A 58 -6.83 3.90 -2.09
N LYS A 59 -6.75 4.36 -3.34
CA LYS A 59 -7.39 3.77 -4.52
C LYS A 59 -6.40 3.19 -5.52
N ASN A 60 -5.10 3.39 -5.27
CA ASN A 60 -4.03 2.99 -6.17
C ASN A 60 -3.45 1.66 -5.70
N LEU A 61 -2.98 0.87 -6.66
CA LEU A 61 -2.22 -0.35 -6.49
C LEU A 61 -0.74 -0.01 -6.66
N ILE A 62 0.05 -0.38 -5.67
CA ILE A 62 1.49 -0.14 -5.63
C ILE A 62 2.19 -1.48 -5.42
N ALA A 63 3.23 -1.75 -6.21
CA ALA A 63 4.07 -2.92 -6.02
C ALA A 63 4.83 -2.82 -4.68
N THR A 64 4.86 -3.91 -3.93
CA THR A 64 5.66 -4.00 -2.70
C THR A 64 7.14 -4.21 -3.06
N PRO A 65 8.08 -3.98 -2.13
CA PRO A 65 9.49 -4.33 -2.35
C PRO A 65 9.66 -5.79 -2.77
N THR A 66 8.95 -6.71 -2.09
CA THR A 66 8.93 -8.14 -2.44
C THR A 66 8.44 -8.39 -3.87
N GLY A 67 7.40 -7.70 -4.33
CA GLY A 67 6.91 -7.82 -5.70
C GLY A 67 7.90 -7.31 -6.74
N VAL A 68 8.60 -6.21 -6.45
CA VAL A 68 9.66 -5.67 -7.33
C VAL A 68 10.87 -6.60 -7.38
N GLU A 69 11.34 -7.09 -6.23
CA GLU A 69 12.45 -8.04 -6.14
C GLU A 69 12.15 -9.33 -6.92
N LEU A 70 10.93 -9.86 -6.81
CA LEU A 70 10.50 -11.04 -7.56
C LEU A 70 10.65 -10.85 -9.07
N ILE A 71 10.16 -9.72 -9.61
CA ILE A 71 10.27 -9.43 -11.04
C ILE A 71 11.73 -9.25 -11.46
N GLN A 72 12.57 -8.66 -10.61
CA GLN A 72 13.99 -8.45 -10.91
C GLN A 72 14.80 -9.75 -10.93
N ILE A 73 14.37 -10.79 -10.21
CA ILE A 73 15.04 -12.09 -10.17
C ILE A 73 14.74 -12.93 -11.42
N ILE A 74 13.60 -12.70 -12.06
CA ILE A 74 13.23 -13.39 -13.30
C ILE A 74 14.08 -12.83 -14.44
N HIS A 75 15.08 -13.59 -14.89
CA HIS A 75 15.96 -13.24 -15.99
C HIS A 75 15.28 -13.34 -17.35
N GLU A 76 14.43 -14.35 -17.53
CA GLU A 76 13.73 -14.57 -18.78
C GLU A 76 12.72 -13.44 -19.03
N GLU A 77 13.02 -12.57 -19.99
CA GLU A 77 12.17 -11.41 -20.32
C GLU A 77 10.80 -11.84 -20.83
N LEU A 78 10.74 -12.96 -21.57
CA LEU A 78 9.47 -13.48 -22.08
C LEU A 78 8.50 -13.88 -20.97
N LEU A 79 8.99 -14.34 -19.81
CA LEU A 79 8.13 -14.67 -18.66
C LEU A 79 7.48 -13.43 -18.03
N LYS A 80 8.05 -12.25 -18.24
CA LYS A 80 7.54 -10.97 -17.74
C LYS A 80 6.68 -10.24 -18.75
N SER A 81 6.64 -10.74 -19.99
CA SER A 81 5.95 -10.11 -21.12
C SER A 81 4.58 -10.74 -21.37
N ALA A 82 3.62 -9.90 -21.79
CA ALA A 82 2.32 -10.37 -22.29
C ALA A 82 2.45 -11.19 -23.59
N GLU A 83 3.57 -11.04 -24.30
CA GLU A 83 3.85 -11.72 -25.56
C GLU A 83 3.83 -13.24 -25.44
N LEU A 84 4.41 -13.81 -24.38
CA LEU A 84 4.40 -15.25 -24.16
C LEU A 84 2.97 -15.79 -24.03
N THR A 85 2.09 -15.05 -23.36
CA THR A 85 0.67 -15.40 -23.29
C THR A 85 0.02 -15.34 -24.68
N GLY A 86 0.35 -14.34 -25.49
CA GLY A 86 -0.12 -14.24 -26.88
C GLY A 86 0.35 -15.40 -27.76
N ILE A 87 1.60 -15.83 -27.61
CA ILE A 87 2.15 -16.99 -28.34
C ILE A 87 1.36 -18.26 -27.99
N TRP A 88 1.07 -18.46 -26.71
CA TRP A 88 0.30 -19.62 -26.26
C TRP A 88 -1.14 -19.59 -26.77
N GLU A 89 -1.83 -18.46 -26.65
CA GLU A 89 -3.20 -18.31 -27.17
C GLU A 89 -3.26 -18.54 -28.69
N LYS A 90 -2.26 -18.06 -29.44
CA LYS A 90 -2.14 -18.35 -30.87
C LYS A 90 -2.05 -19.86 -31.14
N LYS A 91 -1.10 -20.56 -30.49
CA LYS A 91 -0.92 -22.02 -30.66
C LYS A 91 -2.16 -22.80 -30.26
N LEU A 92 -2.83 -22.41 -29.17
CA LEU A 92 -4.07 -23.04 -28.72
C LEU A 92 -5.21 -22.92 -29.77
N ARG A 93 -5.34 -21.77 -30.44
CA ARG A 93 -6.30 -21.62 -31.55
C ARG A 93 -5.93 -22.43 -32.78
N GLU A 94 -4.65 -22.56 -33.09
CA GLU A 94 -4.20 -23.41 -34.19
C GLU A 94 -4.49 -24.89 -33.91
N ILE A 95 -4.38 -25.32 -32.64
CA ILE A 95 -4.81 -26.66 -32.20
C ILE A 95 -6.32 -26.82 -32.36
N GLU A 96 -7.12 -25.83 -31.94
CA GLU A 96 -8.57 -25.86 -32.12
C GLU A 96 -8.97 -25.97 -33.60
N LYS A 97 -8.25 -25.25 -34.48
CA LYS A 97 -8.41 -25.32 -35.94
C LYS A 97 -7.82 -26.57 -36.58
N ARG A 98 -7.18 -27.45 -35.80
CA ARG A 98 -6.47 -28.66 -36.26
C ARG A 98 -5.31 -28.38 -37.23
N THR A 99 -4.76 -27.17 -37.20
CA THR A 99 -3.59 -26.78 -37.99
C THR A 99 -2.28 -26.92 -37.21
N TYR A 100 -2.35 -27.21 -35.91
CA TYR A 100 -1.20 -27.48 -35.05
C TYR A 100 -1.43 -28.73 -34.20
N ASN A 101 -0.35 -29.49 -33.97
CA ASN A 101 -0.43 -30.72 -33.20
C ASN A 101 -0.35 -30.44 -31.69
N ALA A 102 -1.33 -30.94 -30.93
CA ALA A 102 -1.37 -30.74 -29.48
C ALA A 102 -0.22 -31.44 -28.73
N GLY A 103 0.25 -32.59 -29.22
CA GLY A 103 1.43 -33.27 -28.68
C GLY A 103 2.69 -32.43 -28.87
N GLN A 104 2.90 -31.90 -30.07
CA GLN A 104 4.02 -30.99 -30.33
C GLN A 104 4.01 -29.77 -29.40
N PHE A 105 2.84 -29.16 -29.17
CA PHE A 105 2.70 -28.07 -28.20
C PHE A 105 3.15 -28.45 -26.79
N LEU A 106 2.76 -29.64 -26.31
CA LEU A 106 3.13 -30.12 -24.98
C LEU A 106 4.63 -30.40 -24.88
N GLU A 107 5.24 -30.99 -25.90
CA GLU A 107 6.68 -31.25 -25.95
C GLU A 107 7.48 -29.93 -25.92
N GLU A 108 7.07 -28.91 -26.68
CA GLU A 108 7.67 -27.58 -26.64
C GLU A 108 7.51 -26.90 -25.28
N LEU A 109 6.34 -27.05 -24.64
CA LEU A 109 6.09 -26.52 -23.30
C LEU A 109 7.01 -27.20 -22.27
N LYS A 110 7.13 -28.53 -22.32
CA LYS A 110 8.05 -29.28 -21.44
C LYS A 110 9.49 -28.81 -21.64
N GLN A 111 9.91 -28.67 -22.89
CA GLN A 111 11.27 -28.22 -23.23
C GLN A 111 11.55 -26.83 -22.65
N MET A 112 10.63 -25.87 -22.85
CA MET A 112 10.75 -24.52 -22.28
C MET A 112 10.86 -24.55 -20.75
N VAL A 113 10.01 -25.34 -20.08
CA VAL A 113 10.07 -25.47 -18.61
C VAL A 113 11.40 -26.08 -18.16
N SER A 114 11.87 -27.13 -18.84
CA SER A 114 13.17 -27.76 -18.55
C SER A 114 14.33 -26.79 -18.72
N GLU A 115 14.35 -25.99 -19.78
CA GLU A 115 15.38 -24.97 -20.02
C GLU A 115 15.38 -23.89 -18.94
N ILE A 116 14.20 -23.38 -18.57
CA ILE A 116 14.08 -22.39 -17.48
C ILE A 116 14.59 -22.97 -16.17
N VAL A 117 14.19 -24.20 -15.81
CA VAL A 117 14.64 -24.85 -14.58
C VAL A 117 16.15 -25.05 -14.58
N MET A 118 16.72 -25.53 -15.69
CA MET A 118 18.17 -25.71 -15.80
C MET A 118 18.91 -24.37 -15.71
N SER A 119 18.40 -23.31 -16.35
CA SER A 119 18.96 -21.96 -16.24
C SER A 119 18.99 -21.50 -14.78
N VAL A 120 17.88 -21.65 -14.05
CA VAL A 120 17.80 -21.28 -12.63
C VAL A 120 18.73 -22.13 -11.76
N LEU A 121 18.83 -23.44 -12.01
CA LEU A 121 19.73 -24.32 -11.25
C LEU A 121 21.21 -24.00 -11.51
N SER A 122 21.55 -23.53 -12.71
CA SER A 122 22.91 -23.12 -13.06
C SER A 122 23.27 -21.72 -12.56
N ASP A 123 22.28 -20.94 -12.10
CA ASP A 123 22.48 -19.59 -11.60
C ASP A 123 23.02 -19.60 -10.16
N ASN A 124 24.33 -19.38 -10.04
CA ASN A 124 25.04 -19.34 -8.76
C ASN A 124 25.04 -17.95 -8.09
N SER A 125 24.20 -17.02 -8.53
CA SER A 125 24.19 -15.64 -8.04
C SER A 125 23.65 -15.46 -6.61
N ASN A 126 23.27 -16.53 -5.90
CA ASN A 126 22.81 -16.55 -4.50
C ASN A 126 21.76 -15.46 -4.18
N ARG A 127 20.82 -15.24 -5.11
CA ARG A 127 19.79 -14.20 -4.99
C ARG A 127 18.65 -14.68 -4.10
N HIS A 128 18.17 -13.81 -3.22
CA HIS A 128 17.04 -14.11 -2.34
C HIS A 128 15.94 -13.04 -2.44
N ILE A 129 14.70 -13.45 -2.18
CA ILE A 129 13.55 -12.56 -2.07
C ILE A 129 13.32 -12.26 -0.59
N THR A 130 13.25 -10.98 -0.23
CA THR A 130 12.88 -10.59 1.14
C THR A 130 11.37 -10.64 1.27
N ILE A 131 10.84 -11.65 1.96
CA ILE A 131 9.39 -11.77 2.21
C ILE A 131 9.03 -10.88 3.41
N GLN A 132 8.40 -9.74 3.13
CA GLN A 132 7.86 -8.88 4.19
C GLN A 132 6.50 -9.41 4.67
N ALA A 133 6.29 -9.40 6.00
CA ALA A 133 5.00 -9.73 6.59
C ALA A 133 3.92 -8.70 6.17
N PRO A 134 2.67 -9.12 5.95
CA PRO A 134 1.60 -8.21 5.54
C PRO A 134 1.38 -7.13 6.61
N VAL A 135 1.45 -5.87 6.20
CA VAL A 135 1.16 -4.72 7.08
C VAL A 135 -0.37 -4.58 7.18
N PRO A 136 -0.98 -4.57 8.38
CA PRO A 136 -2.43 -4.49 8.49
C PRO A 136 -2.94 -3.17 7.91
N GLU A 137 -3.90 -3.24 6.98
CA GLU A 137 -4.58 -2.08 6.45
C GLU A 137 -5.29 -1.33 7.59
N LYS A 138 -4.85 -0.10 7.89
CA LYS A 138 -5.61 0.81 8.75
C LYS A 138 -6.86 1.26 8.00
N GLY A 139 -7.93 0.50 8.14
CA GLY A 139 -9.29 0.85 7.74
C GLY A 139 -9.77 2.09 8.50
N LYS A 140 -10.23 3.08 7.73
CA LYS A 140 -10.69 4.40 8.17
C LYS A 140 -12.05 4.32 8.86
N GLY A 141 -12.17 5.04 9.98
CA GLY A 141 -13.44 5.44 10.54
C GLY A 141 -14.21 6.39 9.63
N GLU A 142 -15.53 6.27 9.70
CA GLU A 142 -16.54 7.20 9.23
C GLU A 142 -16.25 8.64 9.66
N LYS A 143 -16.50 9.60 8.77
CA LYS A 143 -17.59 10.59 8.94
C LYS A 143 -17.67 11.58 7.77
N ALA A 144 -18.91 11.68 7.29
CA ALA A 144 -19.69 12.88 7.02
C ALA A 144 -19.17 13.98 6.06
N ALA A 145 -19.95 14.11 5.00
CA ALA A 145 -20.41 15.33 4.34
C ALA A 145 -20.09 16.69 4.99
N ALA A 146 -19.46 17.53 4.17
CA ALA A 146 -19.82 18.92 3.84
C ALA A 146 -20.30 19.88 4.95
N ALA A 147 -19.43 20.82 5.31
CA ALA A 147 -19.79 22.23 5.40
C ALA A 147 -18.57 23.08 4.98
N SER A 148 -18.72 23.75 3.84
CA SER A 148 -17.80 24.71 3.24
C SER A 148 -17.98 26.09 3.86
N ASP A 149 -16.90 26.76 4.26
CA ASP A 149 -16.72 28.20 4.02
C ASP A 149 -15.24 28.62 4.06
N LYS A 150 -14.94 29.73 3.36
CA LYS A 150 -13.67 30.18 2.79
C LYS A 150 -12.62 30.69 3.82
N PRO A 151 -11.34 30.82 3.40
CA PRO A 151 -10.23 31.26 4.26
C PRO A 151 -10.10 32.79 4.29
N LYS A 152 -9.73 33.37 5.45
CA LYS A 152 -9.25 34.75 5.50
C LYS A 152 -8.02 34.93 6.40
N LYS A 153 -7.01 35.53 5.78
CA LYS A 153 -5.64 35.85 6.19
C LYS A 153 -5.52 36.74 7.44
N GLU A 154 -4.33 36.65 8.03
CA GLU A 154 -3.71 37.40 9.14
C GLU A 154 -4.04 38.91 9.25
N PRO A 155 -4.03 39.47 10.48
CA PRO A 155 -4.28 40.89 10.72
C PRO A 155 -3.00 41.74 10.64
N LYS A 156 -3.04 42.81 9.85
CA LYS A 156 -2.04 43.91 9.88
C LYS A 156 -2.57 45.10 10.70
N LYS A 157 -1.65 45.65 11.48
CA LYS A 157 -1.71 46.81 12.39
C LYS A 157 -2.26 48.10 11.76
N ARG A 158 -3.02 48.88 12.54
CA ARG A 158 -2.96 50.36 12.65
C ARG A 158 -3.77 50.85 13.87
N ALA A 159 -3.22 51.83 14.57
CA ALA A 159 -3.72 52.46 15.81
C ALA A 159 -4.46 53.79 15.50
N PRO A 160 -4.80 54.65 16.49
CA PRO A 160 -5.86 54.52 17.50
C PRO A 160 -6.80 55.76 17.52
N ARG A 161 -8.01 55.66 18.10
CA ARG A 161 -8.70 56.84 18.67
C ARG A 161 -9.80 56.48 19.68
N LYS A 162 -9.67 57.06 20.88
CA LYS A 162 -10.64 57.70 21.81
C LYS A 162 -12.10 57.24 21.73
N SER A 163 -12.87 57.06 22.78
CA SER A 163 -12.78 57.40 24.22
C SER A 163 -14.14 57.00 24.82
N ALA A 164 -14.19 56.37 25.99
CA ALA A 164 -15.25 56.60 26.99
C ALA A 164 -15.00 55.74 28.23
N THR A 165 -15.05 56.44 29.35
CA THR A 165 -14.74 56.07 30.72
C THR A 165 -15.91 55.32 31.36
N LYS A 166 -15.62 54.31 32.21
CA LYS A 166 -16.01 54.25 33.65
C LYS A 166 -16.08 52.82 34.18
N LYS A 167 -15.43 52.63 35.34
CA LYS A 167 -15.87 51.92 36.56
C LYS A 167 -16.09 50.39 36.48
N THR A 168 -15.82 49.56 37.48
CA THR A 168 -15.08 49.54 38.76
C THR A 168 -14.96 48.04 39.13
N GLU A 169 -14.09 47.68 40.08
CA GLU A 169 -14.21 46.51 40.99
C GLU A 169 -14.09 45.09 40.39
N GLN A 170 -13.04 44.33 40.70
CA GLN A 170 -12.80 43.51 41.91
C GLN A 170 -13.61 42.19 41.99
N ALA A 171 -12.88 41.16 42.43
CA ALA A 171 -13.29 39.83 42.90
C ALA A 171 -13.68 38.79 41.83
N ALA A 172 -13.49 37.48 41.98
CA ALA A 172 -12.66 36.58 42.78
C ALA A 172 -13.17 35.15 42.49
N ALA A 173 -12.30 34.13 42.59
CA ALA A 173 -12.62 32.68 42.72
C ALA A 173 -13.33 32.01 41.51
N GLU A 174 -13.16 30.72 41.16
CA GLU A 174 -12.97 29.46 41.93
C GLU A 174 -12.07 28.47 41.13
N LYS A 175 -10.96 27.91 41.65
CA LYS A 175 -10.76 26.60 42.35
C LYS A 175 -11.59 25.41 41.78
N GLN A 176 -10.99 24.50 40.98
CA GLN A 176 -10.28 23.23 41.30
C GLN A 176 -11.20 21.99 41.52
N PRO A 177 -10.79 20.76 41.12
CA PRO A 177 -9.77 19.96 41.83
C PRO A 177 -8.59 19.58 40.91
N ALA A 178 -7.32 19.70 41.29
CA ALA A 178 -6.58 19.03 42.37
C ALA A 178 -6.45 17.50 42.18
N ASP A 179 -5.84 17.08 41.06
CA ASP A 179 -5.34 15.71 40.91
C ASP A 179 -4.04 15.55 41.74
N ALA A 180 -4.17 14.94 42.92
CA ALA A 180 -3.12 14.76 43.93
C ALA A 180 -1.92 13.87 43.52
N LEU A 181 -1.87 13.40 42.27
CA LEU A 181 -0.81 12.53 41.77
C LEU A 181 0.28 13.26 40.96
N ILE A 182 0.06 14.54 40.63
CA ILE A 182 0.98 15.31 39.77
C ILE A 182 2.09 15.90 40.63
N GLY A 183 3.35 15.57 40.32
CA GLY A 183 4.53 16.07 41.04
C GLY A 183 5.09 15.13 42.11
N GLN A 184 4.44 14.00 42.39
CA GLN A 184 5.01 12.95 43.26
C GLN A 184 6.17 12.23 42.55
N PRO A 185 7.20 11.76 43.29
CA PRO A 185 8.27 10.96 42.70
C PRO A 185 7.69 9.66 42.13
N CYS A 186 8.19 9.26 40.97
CA CYS A 186 7.72 8.10 40.25
C CYS A 186 8.00 6.83 41.07
N PRO A 187 6.99 5.99 41.34
CA PRO A 187 7.15 4.80 42.18
C PRO A 187 7.96 3.67 41.51
N LEU A 188 8.25 3.77 40.20
CA LEU A 188 9.06 2.77 39.49
C LEU A 188 10.54 3.11 39.39
N CYS A 189 10.88 4.38 39.18
CA CYS A 189 12.29 4.78 39.01
C CYS A 189 12.84 5.65 40.14
N GLY A 190 11.99 6.24 40.99
CA GLY A 190 12.38 7.14 42.09
C GLY A 190 13.05 8.46 41.66
N LYS A 191 13.45 8.60 40.40
CA LYS A 191 14.24 9.73 39.87
C LYS A 191 13.39 10.77 39.13
N GLY A 192 12.31 10.34 38.47
CA GLY A 192 11.40 11.24 37.75
C GLY A 192 10.15 11.55 38.56
N THR A 193 9.40 12.58 38.16
CA THR A 193 8.11 12.94 38.78
C THR A 193 6.93 12.48 37.91
N VAL A 194 5.80 12.21 38.53
CA VAL A 194 4.57 11.85 37.80
C VAL A 194 3.97 13.08 37.11
N ILE A 195 3.77 12.97 35.80
CA ILE A 195 3.20 13.98 34.92
C ILE A 195 1.87 13.49 34.31
N LYS A 196 0.93 14.40 34.08
CA LYS A 196 -0.36 14.09 33.46
C LYS A 196 -0.24 14.11 31.93
N GLY A 197 -0.45 12.97 31.28
CA GLY A 197 -0.54 12.85 29.83
C GLY A 197 -1.95 13.10 29.29
N LYS A 198 -2.21 12.78 28.02
CA LYS A 198 -3.56 12.89 27.43
C LYS A 198 -4.50 11.76 27.84
N THR A 199 -3.98 10.59 28.21
CA THR A 199 -4.78 9.38 28.48
C THR A 199 -4.40 8.66 29.77
N ALA A 200 -3.31 9.06 30.41
CA ALA A 200 -2.75 8.42 31.61
C ALA A 200 -1.73 9.35 32.26
N TYR A 201 -1.48 9.15 33.55
CA TYR A 201 -0.29 9.61 34.23
C TYR A 201 0.94 8.83 33.76
N GLY A 202 2.06 9.51 33.56
CA GLY A 202 3.35 8.90 33.18
C GLY A 202 4.51 9.50 33.96
N CYS A 203 5.69 8.90 33.86
CA CYS A 203 6.90 9.46 34.48
C CYS A 203 7.55 10.53 33.58
N SER A 204 8.10 11.59 34.16
CA SER A 204 8.91 12.60 33.43
C SER A 204 10.11 11.98 32.73
N GLU A 205 10.68 10.93 33.33
CA GLU A 205 11.89 10.24 32.87
C GLU A 205 11.58 9.02 31.98
N TRP A 206 10.46 9.05 31.27
CA TRP A 206 10.10 7.95 30.35
C TRP A 206 11.13 7.77 29.22
N LYS A 207 11.81 8.85 28.80
CA LYS A 207 12.89 8.80 27.80
C LYS A 207 14.16 8.10 28.30
N SER A 208 14.38 8.07 29.62
CA SER A 208 15.51 7.34 30.22
C SER A 208 15.18 5.86 30.46
N GLY A 209 14.06 5.36 29.93
CA GLY A 209 13.63 3.96 30.06
C GLY A 209 12.62 3.68 31.17
N CYS A 210 12.01 4.70 31.80
CA CYS A 210 10.98 4.47 32.81
C CYS A 210 9.59 4.23 32.18
N THR A 211 9.05 3.02 32.35
CA THR A 211 7.77 2.59 31.74
C THR A 211 6.53 2.86 32.63
N PHE A 212 6.61 3.76 33.61
CA PHE A 212 5.48 4.04 34.51
C PHE A 212 4.30 4.66 33.76
N ARG A 213 3.12 4.03 33.86
CA ARG A 213 1.88 4.52 33.25
C ARG A 213 0.68 4.13 34.12
N LYS A 214 -0.09 5.10 34.61
CA LYS A 214 -1.34 4.89 35.37
C LYS A 214 -2.52 5.54 34.63
N PRO A 215 -3.56 4.80 34.21
CA PRO A 215 -4.75 5.39 33.56
C PRO A 215 -5.43 6.45 34.42
N PHE A 216 -6.19 7.35 33.79
CA PHE A 216 -7.15 8.19 34.52
C PHE A 216 -8.31 7.30 34.96
N GLU A 217 -8.63 7.32 36.24
CA GLU A 217 -9.82 6.67 36.78
C GLU A 217 -11.07 7.45 36.36
#